data_AF-A0A0F8YZ90-F1
#
_entry.id   AF-A0A0F8YZ90-F1
#
_cell.length_a   1.000
_cell.length_b   1.000
_cell.length_c   1.000
_cell.angle_alpha   90.00
_cell.angle_beta   90.00
_cell.angle_gamma   90.00
#
_symmetry.space_group_name_H-M   'P 1'
#
loop_
_entity.id
_entity.type
_entity.pdbx_description
1 polymer ?
#
loop_
_entity_poly.entity_id
_entity_poly.type
_entity_poly.pdbx_seq_one_letter_code
_entity_poly.pdbx_strand_id
1 'polypeptide(L)'
;MQSYWLTFTDGSVGCCEGQGEYDAKRIAEHVTGKTVAGGKYSDIAAEVLPYPANPIIWQFNHPISGVTPTFCHRPETCKGRGACPESRSCTE
;
A
#
# COMPACT_ATOMS: atom_id res chain seq x y z
N MET A 1 -6.87 8.48 6.01
CA MET A 1 -5.85 7.98 5.07
C MET A 1 -6.10 6.52 4.84
N GLN A 2 -5.79 6.05 3.64
CA GLN A 2 -5.98 4.66 3.24
C GLN A 2 -4.66 4.09 2.72
N SER A 3 -4.45 2.80 2.96
CA SER A 3 -3.26 2.09 2.50
C SER A 3 -3.48 1.54 1.09
N TYR A 4 -2.47 1.65 0.25
CA TYR A 4 -2.49 1.16 -1.13
C TYR A 4 -1.27 0.28 -1.38
N TRP A 5 -1.49 -0.87 -2.01
CA TRP A 5 -0.46 -1.73 -2.54
C TRP A 5 -0.10 -1.27 -3.95
N LEU A 6 1.14 -0.85 -4.12
CA LEU A 6 1.65 -0.30 -5.37
C LEU A 6 2.64 -1.27 -5.99
N THR A 7 2.57 -1.41 -7.31
CA THR A 7 3.58 -2.10 -8.12
C THR A 7 4.30 -1.06 -8.97
N PHE A 8 5.63 -1.07 -8.95
CA PHE A 8 6.48 -0.19 -9.76
C PHE A 8 6.81 -0.82 -11.11
N THR A 9 7.26 0.00 -12.06
CA THR A 9 7.62 -0.46 -13.42
C THR A 9 8.81 -1.41 -13.44
N ASP A 10 9.66 -1.42 -12.41
CA ASP A 10 10.77 -2.37 -12.24
C ASP A 10 10.32 -3.70 -11.61
N GLY A 11 9.02 -3.89 -11.36
CA GLY A 11 8.46 -5.07 -10.71
C GLY A 11 8.59 -5.07 -9.19
N SER A 12 9.20 -4.04 -8.59
CA SER A 12 9.18 -3.87 -7.14
C SER A 12 7.77 -3.52 -6.66
N VAL A 13 7.46 -3.87 -5.42
CA VAL A 13 6.13 -3.64 -4.82
C VAL A 13 6.27 -3.04 -3.43
N GLY A 14 5.24 -2.37 -2.95
CA GLY A 14 5.17 -1.93 -1.57
C GLY A 14 3.88 -1.22 -1.21
N CYS A 15 3.69 -1.01 0.09
CA CYS A 15 2.55 -0.31 0.66
C CYS A 15 2.85 1.18 0.79
N CYS A 16 1.94 2.02 0.29
CA CYS A 16 1.98 3.47 0.48
C CYS A 16 0.61 3.95 0.98
N GLU A 17 0.62 4.73 2.05
CA GLU A 17 -0.60 5.42 2.48
C GLU A 17 -0.83 6.69 1.66
N GLY A 18 -2.08 7.13 1.55
CA GLY A 18 -2.45 8.38 0.89
C GLY A 18 -3.89 8.76 1.19
N GLN A 19 -4.28 9.97 0.80
CA GLN A 19 -5.68 10.39 0.82
C GLN A 19 -6.53 9.69 -0.25
N GLY A 20 -5.89 9.21 -1.31
CA GLY A 20 -6.48 8.44 -2.40
C GLY A 20 -5.40 7.75 -3.23
N GLU A 21 -5.80 6.96 -4.23
CA GLU A 21 -4.86 6.25 -5.11
C GLU A 21 -3.84 7.19 -5.79
N TYR A 22 -4.31 8.34 -6.29
CA TYR A 22 -3.45 9.32 -6.96
C TYR A 22 -2.39 9.89 -6.01
N ASP A 23 -2.78 10.20 -4.78
CA ASP A 23 -1.90 10.75 -3.75
C ASP A 23 -0.84 9.71 -3.35
N ALA A 24 -1.26 8.46 -3.07
CA ALA A 24 -0.36 7.37 -2.75
C ALA A 24 0.66 7.10 -3.87
N LYS A 25 0.25 7.15 -5.15
CA LYS A 25 1.18 7.05 -6.29
C LYS A 25 2.21 8.18 -6.28
N ARG A 26 1.77 9.43 -6.18
CA ARG A 26 2.66 10.60 -6.19
C ARG A 26 3.66 10.56 -5.03
N ILE A 27 3.20 10.19 -3.82
CA ILE A 27 4.07 10.00 -2.66
C ILE A 27 5.09 8.90 -2.94
N ALA A 28 4.65 7.73 -3.41
CA ALA A 28 5.55 6.62 -3.68
C ALA A 28 6.59 6.94 -4.75
N GLU A 29 6.19 7.60 -5.84
CA GLU A 29 7.11 8.04 -6.89
C GLU A 29 8.12 9.06 -6.36
N HIS A 30 7.68 10.00 -5.52
CA HIS A 30 8.54 10.99 -4.92
C HIS A 30 9.54 10.38 -3.93
N VAL A 31 9.10 9.46 -3.08
CA VAL A 31 9.92 8.81 -2.03
C VAL A 31 10.94 7.85 -2.64
N THR A 32 10.53 7.07 -3.64
CA THR A 32 11.39 6.01 -4.21
C THR A 32 12.18 6.45 -5.43
N GLY A 33 11.78 7.56 -6.07
CA GLY A 33 12.32 7.97 -7.39
C GLY A 33 11.94 7.02 -8.53
N LYS A 34 11.05 6.05 -8.29
CA LYS A 34 10.59 5.07 -9.28
C LYS A 34 9.22 5.43 -9.81
N THR A 35 8.90 4.99 -11.03
CA THR A 35 7.57 5.16 -11.60
C THR A 35 6.65 4.03 -11.13
N VAL A 36 5.50 4.39 -10.56
CA VAL A 36 4.47 3.40 -10.21
C VAL A 36 3.81 2.93 -11.51
N ALA A 37 3.69 1.62 -11.68
CA ALA A 37 2.99 1.05 -12.82
C ALA A 37 1.52 1.48 -12.82
N GLY A 38 0.90 1.55 -14.00
CA GLY A 38 -0.50 2.00 -14.13
C GLY A 38 -0.64 3.52 -14.19
N GLY A 39 -0.40 4.07 -15.38
CA GLY A 39 -0.77 5.43 -15.77
C GLY A 39 -2.20 5.51 -16.32
N LYS A 40 -2.58 6.71 -16.80
CA LYS A 40 -3.93 7.14 -17.23
C LYS A 40 -4.64 6.23 -18.28
N TYR A 41 -3.98 5.20 -18.80
CA TYR A 41 -4.49 4.29 -19.84
C TYR A 41 -4.08 2.81 -19.66
N SER A 42 -3.68 2.38 -18.45
CA SER A 42 -3.52 0.95 -18.19
C SER A 42 -3.89 0.63 -16.76
N ASP A 43 -4.96 -0.15 -16.65
CA ASP A 43 -5.63 -0.73 -15.49
C ASP A 43 -4.79 -0.79 -14.20
N ILE A 44 -5.11 0.13 -13.29
CA ILE A 44 -4.90 0.18 -11.83
C ILE A 44 -3.84 -0.78 -11.25
N ALA A 45 -2.61 -0.29 -11.01
CA ALA A 45 -1.61 -0.99 -10.19
C ALA A 45 -1.56 -0.49 -8.72
N ALA A 46 -2.57 0.28 -8.29
CA ALA A 46 -2.73 0.74 -6.91
C ALA A 46 -3.95 0.07 -6.30
N GLU A 47 -3.73 -1.00 -5.56
CA GLU A 47 -4.80 -1.81 -4.99
C GLU A 47 -5.02 -1.40 -3.54
N VAL A 48 -6.26 -1.09 -3.17
CA VAL A 48 -6.60 -0.78 -1.78
C VAL A 48 -6.20 -1.92 -0.85
N LEU A 49 -5.61 -1.59 0.28
CA LEU A 49 -5.37 -2.51 1.38
C LEU A 49 -6.25 -2.16 2.59
N PRO A 50 -6.77 -3.17 3.31
CA PRO A 50 -7.55 -2.94 4.53
C PRO A 50 -6.71 -2.42 5.69
N TYR A 51 -5.39 -2.63 5.64
CA TYR A 51 -4.40 -2.19 6.62
C TYR A 51 -3.06 -1.98 5.93
N PRO A 52 -2.14 -1.22 6.52
CA PRO A 52 -0.79 -1.14 5.99
C PRO A 52 -0.07 -2.50 6.06
N ALA A 53 0.81 -2.74 5.11
CA ALA A 53 1.56 -4.00 4.99
C ALA A 53 3.02 -3.81 4.57
N ASN A 54 3.85 -4.84 4.75
CA ASN A 54 5.26 -4.80 4.36
C ASN A 54 5.48 -5.29 2.92
N PRO A 55 6.42 -4.69 2.15
CA PRO A 55 7.31 -3.60 2.53
C PRO A 55 6.61 -2.23 2.49
N ILE A 56 6.90 -1.36 3.45
CA ILE A 56 6.37 0.00 3.50
C ILE A 56 7.24 0.95 2.66
N ILE A 57 6.61 1.70 1.77
CA ILE A 57 7.20 2.85 1.08
C ILE A 57 7.01 4.11 1.92
N TRP A 58 5.77 4.35 2.34
CA TRP A 58 5.40 5.50 3.16
C TRP A 58 4.16 5.22 3.99
N GLN A 59 4.16 5.74 5.21
CA GLN A 59 3.06 5.67 6.15
C GLN A 59 2.86 7.02 6.84
N PHE A 60 1.61 7.29 7.19
CA PHE A 60 1.25 8.45 7.95
C PHE A 60 1.53 8.22 9.44
N ASN A 61 2.25 9.17 10.04
CA ASN A 61 2.45 9.22 11.48
C ASN A 61 1.37 10.07 12.13
N HIS A 62 0.35 9.43 12.70
CA HIS A 62 -0.76 10.15 13.33
C HIS A 62 -0.29 10.81 14.64
N PRO A 63 -0.62 12.09 14.91
CA PRO A 63 -0.06 12.85 16.04
C PRO A 63 -0.40 12.29 17.42
N ILE A 64 -1.45 11.47 17.55
CA ILE A 64 -1.90 10.88 18.83
C ILE A 64 -1.51 9.41 18.94
N SER A 65 -1.65 8.65 17.85
CA SER A 65 -1.56 7.18 17.86
C SER A 65 -0.27 6.66 17.21
N GLY A 66 0.57 7.54 16.68
CA GLY A 66 1.80 7.16 16.00
C GLY A 66 1.56 6.54 14.63
N VAL A 67 2.54 5.76 14.17
CA VAL A 67 2.49 4.99 12.93
C VAL A 67 1.68 3.72 13.14
N THR A 68 0.70 3.47 12.26
CA THR A 68 -0.07 2.23 12.28
C THR A 68 0.84 1.03 11.99
N PRO A 69 0.88 0.00 12.86
CA PRO A 69 1.75 -1.15 12.64
C PRO A 69 1.35 -1.92 11.38
N THR A 70 2.34 -2.51 10.70
CA THR A 70 2.09 -3.46 9.62
C THR A 70 1.80 -4.83 10.18
N PHE A 71 0.56 -5.28 10.03
CA PHE A 71 0.16 -6.58 10.53
C PHE A 71 0.21 -7.67 9.46
N CYS A 72 0.27 -7.36 8.16
CA CYS A 72 0.10 -8.39 7.14
C CYS A 72 1.40 -9.09 6.71
N HIS A 73 1.43 -10.42 6.81
CA HIS A 73 2.50 -11.25 6.23
C HIS A 73 2.33 -11.51 4.72
N ARG A 74 1.11 -11.40 4.18
CA ARG A 74 0.79 -11.66 2.76
C ARG A 74 -0.07 -10.55 2.15
N PRO A 75 0.43 -9.31 2.07
CA PRO A 75 -0.31 -8.20 1.47
C PRO A 75 -0.83 -8.48 0.07
N GLU A 76 -0.09 -9.27 -0.70
CA GLU A 76 -0.43 -9.62 -2.06
C GLU A 76 -1.74 -10.40 -2.20
N THR A 77 -2.23 -11.03 -1.12
CA THR A 77 -3.54 -11.71 -1.09
C THR A 77 -4.66 -10.82 -0.57
N CYS A 78 -4.31 -9.73 0.12
CA CYS A 78 -5.25 -8.79 0.76
C CYS A 78 -5.53 -7.56 -0.11
N LYS A 79 -4.67 -7.29 -1.08
CA LYS A 79 -4.82 -6.18 -2.04
C LYS A 79 -6.14 -6.29 -2.81
N GLY A 80 -6.81 -5.15 -2.98
CA GLY A 80 -8.12 -5.02 -3.62
C GLY A 80 -9.30 -5.46 -2.75
N ARG A 81 -9.09 -5.76 -1.45
CA ARG A 81 -10.15 -6.23 -0.54
C ARG A 81 -10.36 -5.25 0.61
N GLY A 82 -11.60 -5.22 1.12
CA GLY A 82 -11.95 -4.46 2.32
C GLY A 82 -11.57 -5.15 3.64
N ALA A 83 -11.16 -6.43 3.59
CA ALA A 83 -10.76 -7.22 4.76
C ALA A 83 -9.77 -8.32 4.37
N CYS A 84 -8.99 -8.81 5.35
CA CYS A 84 -8.12 -9.97 5.18
C CYS A 84 -8.94 -11.22 4.87
N PRO A 85 -8.60 -12.01 3.83
CA PRO A 85 -9.25 -13.29 3.58
C PRO A 85 -8.72 -14.45 4.43
N GLU A 86 -7.55 -14.29 5.07
CA GLU A 86 -6.99 -15.34 5.92
C GLU A 86 -7.80 -15.44 7.22
N SER A 87 -8.12 -16.67 7.61
CA SER A 87 -8.86 -16.97 8.84
C SER A 87 -8.00 -16.94 10.10
N ARG A 88 -6.68 -16.76 9.95
CA ARG A 88 -5.67 -16.74 11.02
C ARG A 88 -5.16 -15.32 11.26
N SER A 89 -4.75 -15.02 12.49
CA SER A 89 -4.11 -13.75 12.79
C SER A 89 -2.83 -13.63 11.97
N CYS A 90 -2.54 -12.44 11.46
CA CYS A 90 -1.29 -12.18 10.75
C CYS A 90 -0.12 -11.93 11.73
N THR A 91 -0.17 -12.50 12.93
CA THR A 91 0.84 -12.41 13.99
C THR A 91 1.31 -13.79 14.46
N GLU A 92 0.79 -14.87 13.87
CA GLU A 92 1.09 -16.27 14.19
C GLU A 92 1.93 -16.93 13.10
#